data_AF-A0A7C1SGZ4-F1
#
_entry.id   AF-A0A7C1SGZ4-F1
#
_cell.length_a   1.000
_cell.length_b   1.000
_cell.length_c   1.000
_cell.angle_alpha   90.00
_cell.angle_beta   90.00
_cell.angle_gamma   90.00
#
_symmetry.space_group_name_H-M   'P 1'
#
loop_
_entity.id
_entity.type
_entity.pdbx_description
1 polymer ?
#
loop_
_entity_poly.entity_id
_entity_poly.type
_entity_poly.pdbx_seq_one_letter_code
_entity_poly.pdbx_strand_id
1 'polypeptide(L)' 'VPILIDDTAETLAARVLTVEHQTYAAALKLVASGSVSMRANGSVERLASKTDPAARLISA' A
#
# COMPACT_ATOMS: atom_id res chain seq x y z
N VAL A 1 -8.64 -7.35 -4.64
CA VAL A 1 -9.26 -8.67 -4.36
C VAL A 1 -10.27 -8.96 -5.46
N PRO A 2 -10.18 -10.09 -6.18
CA PRO A 2 -11.13 -10.41 -7.24
C PRO A 2 -12.50 -10.81 -6.67
N ILE A 3 -13.55 -10.48 -7.42
CA ILE A 3 -14.91 -10.97 -7.21
C ILE A 3 -15.11 -12.14 -8.16
N LEU A 4 -15.61 -13.27 -7.65
CA LEU A 4 -15.88 -14.49 -8.40
C LEU A 4 -17.39 -14.63 -8.62
N ILE A 5 -17.77 -15.34 -9.70
CA ILE A 5 -19.18 -15.47 -10.07
C ILE A 5 -20.03 -16.18 -9.01
N ASP A 6 -19.40 -17.07 -8.23
CA ASP A 6 -20.05 -17.86 -7.19
C ASP A 6 -19.83 -17.28 -5.77
N ASP A 7 -19.41 -16.01 -5.67
CA ASP A 7 -19.25 -15.38 -4.37
C ASP A 7 -20.58 -15.21 -3.63
N THR A 8 -20.60 -15.64 -2.38
CA THR A 8 -21.46 -15.04 -1.36
C THR A 8 -20.76 -13.87 -0.68
N ALA A 9 -21.51 -13.04 0.05
CA ALA A 9 -20.96 -11.96 0.86
C ALA A 9 -19.86 -12.47 1.82
N GLU A 10 -20.07 -13.63 2.43
CA GLU A 10 -19.13 -14.27 3.37
C GLU A 10 -17.84 -14.70 2.67
N THR A 11 -17.94 -15.35 1.51
CA THR A 11 -16.76 -15.82 0.78
C THR A 11 -15.90 -14.68 0.23
N LEU A 12 -16.53 -13.59 -0.23
CA LEU A 12 -15.82 -12.37 -0.63
C LEU A 12 -15.18 -11.69 0.59
N ALA A 13 -15.92 -11.54 1.69
CA ALA A 13 -15.42 -10.92 2.92
C ALA A 13 -14.21 -11.68 3.48
N ALA A 14 -14.25 -13.01 3.47
CA ALA A 14 -13.12 -13.84 3.91
C ALA A 14 -11.87 -13.55 3.07
N ARG A 15 -11.99 -13.44 1.73
CA ARG A 15 -10.84 -13.09 0.87
C ARG A 15 -10.37 -11.66 1.11
N VAL A 16 -11.28 -10.71 1.31
CA VAL A 16 -10.92 -9.32 1.63
C VAL A 16 -10.12 -9.28 2.93
N LEU A 17 -10.58 -9.96 3.99
CA LEU A 17 -9.93 -9.98 5.30
C LEU A 17 -8.48 -10.49 5.22
N THR A 18 -8.19 -11.47 4.35
CA THR A 18 -6.79 -11.94 4.15
C THR A 18 -5.87 -10.83 3.65
N VAL A 19 -6.36 -9.95 2.77
CA VAL A 19 -5.60 -8.82 2.22
C VAL A 19 -5.57 -7.66 3.20
N GLU A 20 -6.63 -7.43 3.97
CA GLU A 20 -6.66 -6.42 5.03
C GLU A 20 -5.58 -6.68 6.09
N HIS A 21 -5.44 -7.92 6.58
CA HIS A 21 -4.39 -8.27 7.53
C HIS A 21 -2.97 -7.95 7.02
N GLN A 22 -2.73 -8.10 5.72
CA GLN A 22 -1.45 -7.79 5.10
C GLN A 22 -1.27 -6.27 4.92
N THR A 23 -2.27 -5.62 4.34
CA THR A 23 -2.22 -4.20 3.98
C THR A 23 -2.20 -3.31 5.22
N TYR A 24 -2.93 -3.66 6.27
CA TYR A 24 -2.93 -2.93 7.54
C TYR A 24 -1.54 -2.94 8.20
N ALA A 25 -0.95 -4.13 8.33
CA ALA A 25 0.39 -4.27 8.91
C ALA A 25 1.46 -3.55 8.07
N ALA A 26 1.37 -3.61 6.73
CA ALA A 26 2.28 -2.90 5.84
C ALA A 26 2.13 -1.37 5.94
N ALA A 27 0.89 -0.86 5.95
CA ALA A 27 0.61 0.56 6.10
C ALA A 27 1.12 1.11 7.44
N LEU A 28 0.91 0.37 8.53
CA LEU A 28 1.38 0.79 9.86
C LEU A 28 2.92 0.92 9.89
N LYS A 29 3.65 0.00 9.27
CA LYS A 29 5.11 0.08 9.15
C LYS A 29 5.56 1.31 8.37
N LEU A 30 4.86 1.65 7.29
CA LEU A 30 5.17 2.83 6.48
C LEU A 30 4.96 4.14 7.24
N VAL A 31 3.87 4.24 8.02
CA VAL A 31 3.59 5.41 8.85
C VAL A 31 4.58 5.50 10.01
N ALA A 32 4.81 4.40 10.73
CA ALA A 32 5.71 4.36 11.88
C ALA A 32 7.18 4.65 11.50
N SER A 33 7.60 4.30 10.29
CA SER A 33 8.93 4.64 9.77
C SER A 33 9.04 6.06 9.22
N GLY A 34 7.95 6.82 9.16
CA GLY A 34 7.91 8.15 8.54
C GLY A 34 8.02 8.13 7.01
N SER A 35 7.92 6.95 6.37
CA SER A 35 7.96 6.81 4.92
C SER A 35 6.69 7.35 4.24
N VAL A 36 5.60 7.45 5.00
CA VAL A 36 4.31 7.97 4.55
C VAL A 36 3.77 8.94 5.60
N SER A 37 3.24 10.08 5.15
CA SER A 37 2.63 11.12 5.99
C SER A 37 1.33 11.63 5.37
N MET A 38 0.52 12.29 6.18
CA MET A 38 -0.69 12.98 5.75
C MET A 38 -0.41 14.48 5.61
N ARG A 39 -0.78 15.07 4.48
CA ARG A 39 -0.67 16.50 4.23
C ARG A 39 -1.82 17.26 4.89
N ALA A 40 -1.63 18.57 5.08
CA ALA A 40 -2.66 19.45 5.64
C ALA A 40 -3.97 19.47 4.84
N ASN A 41 -3.92 19.17 3.54
CA ASN A 41 -5.11 19.07 2.68
C ASN A 41 -5.79 17.69 2.70
N GLY A 42 -5.35 16.77 3.58
CA GLY A 42 -5.91 15.42 3.72
C GLY A 42 -5.37 14.39 2.71
N SER A 43 -4.54 14.80 1.75
CA SER A 43 -3.88 13.83 0.85
C SER A 43 -2.75 13.08 1.55
N VAL A 44 -2.48 11.85 1.11
CA VAL A 44 -1.35 11.05 1.60
C VAL A 44 -0.14 11.32 0.71
N GLU A 45 1.02 11.48 1.33
CA GLU A 45 2.29 11.55 0.63
C GLU A 45 3.23 10.43 1.07
N ARG A 46 4.01 9.93 0.12
CA ARG A 46 5.15 9.07 0.42
C ARG A 46 6.37 9.98 0.40
N LEU A 47 7.09 10.07 1.52
CA LEU A 47 8.40 10.70 1.51
C LEU A 47 9.24 9.91 0.50
N ALA A 48 9.69 10.61 -0.54
CA ALA A 48 10.33 9.98 -1.69
C ALA A 48 11.35 8.95 -1.21
N SER A 49 11.25 7.75 -1.78
CA SER A 49 12.40 6.85 -1.90
C SER A 49 13.63 7.70 -2.16
N LYS A 50 14.77 7.38 -1.56
CA LYS A 50 16.07 7.95 -1.97
C LYS A 50 16.25 7.69 -3.47
N THR A 51 15.68 8.54 -4.31
CA THR A 51 15.92 8.56 -5.73
C THR A 51 17.24 9.30 -5.81
N ASP A 52 18.32 8.53 -5.78
CA ASP A 52 19.61 9.07 -6.16
C ASP A 52 19.46 9.58 -7.59
N PRO A 53 19.56 10.90 -7.84
CA PRO A 53 19.44 11.45 -9.19
C PRO A 53 20.55 10.92 -10.13
N ALA A 54 21.61 10.31 -9.60
CA ALA A 54 22.64 9.63 -10.37
C ALA A 54 22.33 8.14 -10.66
N ALA A 55 21.30 7.55 -10.04
CA ALA A 55 20.93 6.16 -10.27
C ALA A 55 20.31 5.98 -11.67
N ARG A 56 21.08 5.37 -12.59
CA ARG A 56 20.61 4.99 -13.92
C ARG A 56 19.99 3.59 -13.86
N LEU A 57 18.73 3.47 -14.25
CA LEU A 57 18.00 2.19 -14.20
C LEU A 57 18.29 1.27 -15.39
N ILE A 58 18.67 1.82 -16.54
CA ILE A 58 19.21 1.07 -17.69
C ILE A 58 20.32 1.97 -18.28
N SER A 59 21.49 1.42 -18.56
CA SER A 59 22.79 2.12 -18.64
C SER A 59 22.91 3.24 -19.70
N ALA A 60 24.06 3.94 -19.62
CA ALA A 60 24.55 5.02 -20.49
C ALA A 60 24.49 4.74 -22.00
#